data_AF-A0A529SFI3-F1
#
_entry.id   AF-A0A529SFI3-F1
#
_cell.length_a   1.000
_cell.length_b   1.000
_cell.length_c   1.000
_cell.angle_alpha   90.00
_cell.angle_beta   90.00
_cell.angle_gamma   90.00
#
_symmetry.space_group_name_H-M   'P 1'
#
loop_
_entity.id
_entity.type
_entity.pdbx_description
1 polymer ?
#
loop_
_entity_poly.entity_id
_entity_poly.type
_entity_poly.pdbx_seq_one_letter_code
_entity_poly.pdbx_strand_id
1 'polypeptide(L)'
;HFGIHFRFLNSGRLLHWPFITGSAAPQIRSMLTCNNMEALKGATLAGLGIACMPDFLVREALHDGRLRTVLDEHVDGRGQFRMLWPSNRHLSPKVRVFVDFLPERLAVGR
;
A
#
# COMPACT_ATOMS: atom_id res chain seq x y z
N HIS A 1 4.17 9.08 18.10
CA HIS A 1 4.93 7.92 17.57
C HIS A 1 5.73 8.34 16.35
N PHE A 2 6.84 7.65 16.06
CA PHE A 2 7.57 7.82 14.80
C PHE A 2 6.89 7.05 13.67
N GLY A 3 7.04 7.53 12.44
CA GLY A 3 6.61 6.80 11.26
C GLY A 3 7.66 5.78 10.83
N ILE A 4 7.23 4.69 10.20
CA ILE A 4 8.10 3.77 9.47
C ILE A 4 7.87 4.06 7.98
N HIS A 5 8.93 4.47 7.29
CA HIS A 5 8.85 4.81 5.87
C HIS A 5 9.05 3.58 4.99
N PHE A 6 8.38 3.57 3.84
CA PHE A 6 8.67 2.64 2.77
C PHE A 6 9.44 3.35 1.66
N ARG A 7 10.49 2.74 1.12
CA ARG A 7 11.27 3.24 0.00
C ARG A 7 11.13 2.30 -1.20
N PHE A 8 10.71 2.85 -2.33
CA PHE A 8 10.67 2.11 -3.58
C PHE A 8 12.09 1.87 -4.10
N LEU A 9 12.43 0.60 -4.37
CA LEU A 9 13.74 0.23 -4.91
C LEU A 9 14.01 0.83 -6.29
N ASN A 10 12.97 0.92 -7.14
CA ASN A 10 13.11 1.37 -8.52
C ASN A 10 13.43 2.87 -8.65
N SER A 11 12.95 3.70 -7.73
CA SER A 11 13.01 5.17 -7.82
C SER A 11 13.75 5.81 -6.66
N GLY A 12 14.03 5.05 -5.59
CA GLY A 12 14.56 5.57 -4.33
C GLY A 12 13.59 6.47 -3.57
N ARG A 13 12.39 6.75 -4.11
CA ARG A 13 11.40 7.63 -3.50
C ARG A 13 10.76 6.95 -2.30
N LEU A 14 10.36 7.76 -1.33
CA LEU A 14 9.53 7.28 -0.23
C LEU A 14 8.08 7.14 -0.68
N LEU A 15 7.38 6.15 -0.14
CA LEU A 15 5.93 6.08 -0.22
C LEU A 15 5.37 7.34 0.44
N HIS A 16 4.68 8.16 -0.37
CA HIS A 16 3.94 9.29 0.15
C HIS A 16 2.66 8.77 0.80
N TRP A 17 2.40 9.20 2.04
CA TRP A 17 1.17 8.85 2.74
C TRP A 17 0.02 9.62 2.10
N PRO A 18 -1.11 8.97 1.75
CA PRO A 18 -2.16 9.59 0.95
C PRO A 18 -3.06 10.49 1.80
N PHE A 19 -2.49 11.52 2.42
CA PHE A 19 -3.25 12.52 3.17
C PHE A 19 -4.21 13.28 2.26
N ILE A 20 -5.40 13.61 2.77
CA ILE A 20 -6.42 14.38 2.05
C ILE A 20 -5.86 15.77 1.70
N THR A 21 -5.94 16.11 0.41
CA THR A 21 -5.49 17.39 -0.15
C THR A 21 -6.15 18.58 0.56
N GLY A 22 -5.35 19.56 0.97
CA GLY A 22 -5.81 20.77 1.69
C GLY A 22 -5.50 20.76 3.18
N SER A 23 -5.18 19.60 3.75
CA SER A 23 -4.46 19.53 5.02
C SER A 23 -2.95 19.76 4.76
N ALA A 24 -2.28 20.56 5.60
CA ALA A 24 -0.82 20.59 5.57
C ALA A 24 -0.32 19.20 5.98
N ALA A 25 0.17 18.42 5.02
CA ALA A 25 0.65 17.07 5.28
C ALA A 25 1.72 17.13 6.40
N PRO A 26 1.52 16.42 7.52
CA PRO A 26 2.46 16.49 8.62
C PRO A 26 3.80 15.94 8.18
N GLN A 27 4.89 16.59 8.59
CA GLN A 27 6.21 16.03 8.38
C GLN A 27 6.38 14.80 9.29
N ILE A 28 6.32 13.61 8.68
CA ILE A 28 6.46 12.36 9.41
C ILE A 28 7.93 12.15 9.75
N ARG A 29 8.28 12.30 11.03
CA ARG A 29 9.59 11.91 11.54
C ARG A 29 9.68 10.38 11.53
N SER A 30 10.74 9.85 10.94
CA SER A 30 10.96 8.41 10.85
C SER A 30 12.32 8.01 11.38
N MET A 31 12.35 6.88 12.10
CA MET A 31 13.58 6.25 12.60
C MET A 31 13.94 4.97 11.83
N LEU A 32 13.03 4.48 10.99
CA LEU A 32 13.20 3.24 10.24
C LEU A 32 12.61 3.40 8.84
N THR A 33 13.40 3.08 7.83
CA THR A 33 12.94 3.00 6.44
C THR A 33 13.10 1.57 5.93
N CYS A 34 11.99 0.96 5.54
CA CYS A 34 11.96 -0.35 4.91
C CYS A 34 11.84 -0.20 3.39
N ASN A 35 12.27 -1.20 2.64
CA ASN A 35 12.07 -1.31 1.18
C ASN A 35 11.32 -2.60 0.79
N ASN A 36 10.85 -3.35 1.80
CA ASN A 36 10.04 -4.55 1.68
C ASN A 36 8.78 -4.37 2.54
N MET A 37 7.61 -4.67 1.96
CA MET A 37 6.31 -4.51 2.63
C MET A 37 6.14 -5.47 3.81
N GLU A 38 6.65 -6.70 3.73
CA GLU A 38 6.59 -7.64 4.86
C GLU A 38 7.47 -7.18 6.02
N ALA A 39 8.63 -6.59 5.73
CA ALA A 39 9.50 -6.00 6.76
C ALA A 39 8.82 -4.79 7.42
N LEU A 40 8.13 -3.96 6.64
CA LEU A 40 7.35 -2.82 7.14
C LEU A 40 6.23 -3.30 8.09
N LYS A 41 5.47 -4.33 7.69
CA LYS A 41 4.45 -4.99 8.52
C LYS A 41 5.04 -5.56 9.80
N GLY A 42 6.13 -6.33 9.71
CA GLY A 42 6.80 -6.92 10.85
C GLY A 42 7.29 -5.88 11.87
N ALA A 43 7.89 -4.79 11.39
CA ALA A 43 8.32 -3.67 12.23
C ALA A 43 7.13 -2.97 12.92
N THR A 44 5.99 -2.85 12.22
CA THR A 44 4.77 -2.25 12.77
C THR A 44 4.17 -3.15 13.87
N LEU A 45 4.10 -4.46 13.62
CA LEU A 45 3.65 -5.46 14.61
C LEU A 45 4.55 -5.53 15.84
N ALA A 46 5.85 -5.28 15.67
CA ALA A 46 6.81 -5.18 16.77
C ALA A 46 6.73 -3.85 17.55
N GLY A 47 5.80 -2.95 17.20
CA GLY A 47 5.57 -1.70 17.91
C GLY A 47 6.60 -0.60 17.59
N LEU A 48 7.36 -0.71 16.50
CA LEU A 48 8.43 0.24 16.17
C LEU A 48 7.93 1.58 15.61
N GLY A 49 6.63 1.71 15.31
CA GLY A 49 6.04 2.96 14.82
C GLY A 49 4.73 2.78 14.07
N ILE A 50 4.30 3.85 13.40
CA ILE A 50 3.11 3.88 12.53
C ILE A 50 3.57 3.75 11.09
N ALA A 51 2.92 2.92 10.29
CA ALA A 51 3.27 2.72 8.88
C ALA A 51 2.03 2.86 7.99
N CYS A 52 2.25 3.37 6.77
CA CYS A 52 1.23 3.39 5.73
C CYS A 52 1.47 2.23 4.77
N MET A 53 0.50 1.34 4.64
CA MET A 53 0.56 0.17 3.77
C MET A 53 -0.85 -0.25 3.33
N PRO A 54 -0.98 -1.06 2.27
CA PRO A 54 -2.29 -1.54 1.83
C PRO A 54 -3.00 -2.40 2.89
N ASP A 55 -4.33 -2.31 2.94
CA ASP A 55 -5.18 -3.01 3.91
C ASP A 55 -5.03 -4.55 3.82
N PHE A 56 -4.95 -5.10 2.61
CA PHE A 56 -4.87 -6.53 2.38
C PHE A 56 -3.64 -7.17 3.03
N LEU A 57 -2.56 -6.41 3.21
CA LEU A 57 -1.31 -6.86 3.81
C LEU A 57 -1.47 -7.12 5.31
N VAL A 58 -2.35 -6.36 5.96
CA VAL A 58 -2.53 -6.32 7.41
C VAL A 58 -3.93 -6.77 7.86
N ARG A 59 -4.78 -7.22 6.94
CA ARG A 59 -6.18 -7.59 7.22
C ARG A 59 -6.33 -8.54 8.41
N GLU A 60 -5.53 -9.60 8.45
CA GLU A 60 -5.51 -10.56 9.56
C GLU A 60 -5.07 -9.90 10.88
N ALA A 61 -4.00 -9.10 10.85
CA ALA A 61 -3.51 -8.41 12.04
C ALA A 61 -4.50 -7.35 12.58
N LEU A 62 -5.26 -6.71 11.71
CA LEU A 62 -6.36 -5.81 12.10
C LEU A 62 -7.52 -6.60 12.70
N HIS A 63 -7.91 -7.70 12.06
CA HIS A 63 -8.96 -8.60 12.56
C HIS A 63 -8.64 -9.15 13.95
N ASP A 64 -7.40 -9.56 14.17
CA ASP A 64 -6.94 -10.11 15.46
C ASP A 64 -6.66 -9.03 16.53
N GLY A 65 -6.85 -7.74 16.20
CA GLY A 65 -6.57 -6.62 17.10
C GLY A 65 -5.08 -6.40 17.40
N ARG A 66 -4.17 -7.08 16.68
CA ARG A 66 -2.72 -6.88 16.79
C ARG A 66 -2.27 -5.53 16.20
N LEU A 67 -3.04 -5.02 15.24
CA LEU A 67 -2.90 -3.68 14.69
C LEU A 67 -4.24 -2.95 14.79
N ARG A 68 -4.16 -1.62 14.75
CA ARG A 68 -5.32 -0.74 14.64
C ARG A 68 -5.06 0.31 13.58
N THR A 69 -6.11 0.73 12.88
CA THR A 69 -6.04 1.87 11.98
C THR A 69 -5.95 3.18 12.78
N VAL A 70 -5.35 4.19 12.16
CA VAL A 70 -5.20 5.54 12.72
C VAL A 70 -5.24 6.53 11.55
N LEU A 71 -5.67 7.76 11.82
CA LEU A 71 -5.75 8.83 10.82
C LEU A 71 -6.75 8.54 9.69
N ASP A 72 -7.75 7.70 9.93
CA ASP A 72 -8.75 7.30 8.93
C ASP A 72 -9.51 8.52 8.35
N GLU A 73 -9.72 9.56 9.15
CA GLU A 73 -10.35 10.82 8.73
C GLU A 73 -9.42 11.77 7.94
N HIS A 74 -8.13 11.43 7.85
CA HIS A 74 -7.10 12.30 7.26
C HIS A 74 -6.46 11.69 6.01
N VAL A 75 -6.81 10.46 5.64
CA VAL A 75 -6.19 9.70 4.56
C VAL A 75 -7.24 9.26 3.54
N ASP A 76 -7.02 9.55 2.26
CA ASP A 76 -7.82 9.03 1.14
C ASP A 76 -6.99 8.01 0.36
N GLY A 77 -6.93 6.80 0.90
CA GLY A 77 -6.04 5.74 0.46
C GLY A 77 -6.63 4.86 -0.65
N ARG A 78 -6.98 5.42 -1.81
CA ARG A 78 -7.37 4.57 -2.97
C ARG A 78 -6.13 3.94 -3.61
N GLY A 79 -5.79 2.74 -3.17
CA GLY A 79 -4.78 1.91 -3.82
C GLY A 79 -5.18 1.61 -5.27
N GLN A 80 -4.27 1.86 -6.23
CA GLN A 80 -4.49 1.53 -7.63
C GLN A 80 -3.60 0.36 -8.05
N PHE A 81 -4.21 -0.75 -8.42
CA PHE A 81 -3.53 -1.82 -9.14
C PHE A 81 -3.57 -1.54 -10.63
N ARG A 82 -2.42 -1.65 -11.29
CA ARG A 82 -2.29 -1.46 -12.74
C ARG A 82 -1.81 -2.76 -13.36
N MET A 83 -2.55 -3.25 -14.34
CA MET A 83 -2.10 -4.33 -15.20
C MET A 83 -1.30 -3.74 -16.35
N LEU A 84 -0.10 -4.26 -16.59
CA LEU A 84 0.79 -3.80 -17.65
C LEU A 84 1.09 -4.97 -18.59
N TRP A 85 1.01 -4.71 -19.89
CA TRP A 85 1.41 -5.65 -20.93
C TRP A 85 2.10 -4.89 -22.06
N PRO A 86 2.97 -5.55 -22.85
CA PRO A 86 3.60 -4.92 -24.00
C PRO A 86 2.55 -4.40 -24.99
N SER A 87 2.80 -3.21 -25.55
CA SER A 87 1.98 -2.59 -26.59
C SER A 87 2.12 -3.33 -27.92
N ASN A 88 1.75 -4.60 -27.99
CA ASN A 88 1.75 -5.37 -29.23
C ASN A 88 0.36 -5.28 -29.89
N ARG A 89 0.32 -5.10 -31.22
CA ARG A 89 -0.94 -4.98 -31.99
C ARG A 89 -1.87 -6.18 -31.81
N HIS A 90 -1.31 -7.35 -31.50
CA HIS A 90 -2.05 -8.58 -31.25
C HIS A 90 -1.79 -9.09 -29.83
N LEU A 91 -2.64 -8.66 -28.88
CA LEU A 91 -2.64 -9.24 -27.54
C LEU A 91 -3.00 -10.72 -27.66
N SER A 92 -2.20 -11.60 -27.04
CA SER A 92 -2.48 -13.04 -27.08
C SER A 92 -3.84 -13.32 -26.45
N PRO A 93 -4.64 -14.27 -26.99
CA PRO A 93 -5.93 -14.64 -26.41
C PRO A 93 -5.85 -15.01 -24.92
N LYS A 94 -4.74 -15.65 -24.49
CA LYS A 94 -4.51 -16.00 -23.08
C LYS A 94 -4.39 -14.77 -22.19
N VAL A 95 -3.70 -13.73 -22.65
CA VAL A 95 -3.56 -12.47 -21.89
C VAL A 95 -4.89 -11.73 -21.85
N ARG A 96 -5.64 -11.71 -22.97
CA ARG A 96 -6.98 -11.10 -23.01
C ARG A 96 -7.92 -11.74 -21.99
N VAL A 97 -8.05 -13.07 -22.03
CA VAL A 97 -8.91 -13.81 -21.08
C VAL A 97 -8.49 -13.53 -19.63
N PHE A 98 -7.18 -13.45 -19.34
CA PHE A 98 -6.72 -13.12 -18.00
C PHE A 98 -7.06 -11.68 -17.57
N VAL A 99 -6.88 -10.70 -18.46
CA VAL A 99 -7.23 -9.30 -18.21
C VAL A 99 -8.73 -9.13 -18.00
N ASP A 100 -9.56 -9.85 -18.74
CA ASP A 100 -11.02 -9.79 -18.60
C ASP A 100 -11.49 -10.49 -17.30
N PHE A 101 -10.81 -11.56 -16.90
CA PHE A 101 -11.16 -12.37 -15.72
C PHE A 101 -10.77 -11.75 -14.37
N LEU A 102 -9.69 -10.97 -14.33
CA LEU A 102 -9.06 -10.54 -13.09
C LEU A 102 -9.83 -9.45 -12.31
N PRO A 103 -10.46 -8.43 -12.94
CA PRO A 103 -11.21 -7.39 -12.23
C PRO A 103 -12.36 -7.94 -11.37
N GLU A 104 -13.00 -9.03 -11.81
CA GLU A 104 -14.11 -9.65 -11.08
C GLU A 104 -13.67 -10.33 -9.77
N ARG A 105 -12.38 -10.70 -9.67
CA ARG A 105 -11.83 -11.44 -8.53
C ARG A 105 -10.90 -10.63 -7.65
N LEU A 106 -10.29 -9.59 -8.21
CA LEU A 106 -9.59 -8.56 -7.43
C LEU A 106 -10.62 -7.57 -6.90
N ALA A 107 -11.51 -8.02 -6.01
CA ALA A 107 -12.26 -7.10 -5.18
C ALA A 107 -11.24 -6.36 -4.29
N VAL A 108 -10.79 -5.20 -4.75
CA VAL A 108 -10.08 -4.23 -3.91
C VAL A 108 -11.09 -3.84 -2.84
N GLY A 109 -10.75 -4.05 -1.57
CA GLY A 109 -11.61 -3.74 -0.44
C GLY A 109 -12.20 -2.34 -0.60
N ARG A 110 -13.53 -2.25 -0.49
CA ARG A 110 -14.23 -0.96 -0.39
C ARG A 110 -13.93 -0.31 0.96
#